data_AF-A0A5N1JRK8-F1
#
_entry.id   AF-A0A5N1JRK8-F1
#
_cell.length_a   1.000
_cell.length_b   1.000
_cell.length_c   1.000
_cell.angle_alpha   90.00
_cell.angle_beta   90.00
_cell.angle_gamma   90.00
#
_symmetry.space_group_name_H-M   'P 1'
#
loop_
_entity.id
_entity.type
_entity.pdbx_description
1 polymer ?
#
loop_
_entity_poly.entity_id
_entity_poly.type
_entity_poly.pdbx_seq_one_letter_code
_entity_poly.pdbx_strand_id
1 'polypeptide(L)'
;MSDLRETITYRHYYTPEEHSEKSQQLATVNIQKVELEDEKKAITSEYKAKIDAHQSQLNLLSRQVHDRFETRTILAVKRKNFTDRIWEYINPDSGEIIKTEPLTGRDLQYDVPLSDEELPGATSQDDSPIEGEDLENGVEPDATEYLPALLPGQPEDPPKLLGTGEERDDAGTGTADLPGPKKRRPKPKKP
;
A
#
# COMPACT_ATOMS: atom_id res chain seq x y z
N MET A 1 -55.37 -31.42 -50.01
CA MET A 1 -54.10 -30.95 -50.61
C MET A 1 -53.08 -30.99 -49.50
N SER A 2 -51.94 -31.65 -49.72
CA SER A 2 -50.91 -31.80 -48.69
C SER A 2 -49.86 -30.71 -48.90
N ASP A 3 -49.70 -29.82 -47.93
CA ASP A 3 -48.67 -28.78 -47.99
C ASP A 3 -47.28 -29.42 -47.80
N LEU A 4 -46.46 -29.43 -48.85
CA LEU A 4 -45.04 -29.75 -48.75
C LEU A 4 -44.31 -28.55 -48.13
N ARG A 5 -43.55 -28.80 -47.06
CA ARG A 5 -42.68 -27.81 -46.42
C ARG A 5 -41.24 -28.26 -46.56
N GLU A 6 -40.41 -27.41 -47.16
CA GLU A 6 -38.98 -27.63 -47.32
C GLU A 6 -38.21 -26.44 -46.74
N THR A 7 -37.03 -26.69 -46.15
CA THR A 7 -36.19 -25.65 -45.57
C THR A 7 -35.30 -25.05 -46.65
N ILE A 8 -35.50 -23.78 -46.97
CA ILE A 8 -34.70 -23.04 -47.96
C ILE A 8 -33.94 -21.92 -47.25
N THR A 9 -32.68 -21.70 -47.63
CA THR A 9 -31.87 -20.57 -47.14
C THR A 9 -32.22 -19.31 -47.94
N TYR A 10 -32.60 -18.24 -47.24
CA TYR A 10 -32.97 -16.96 -47.85
C TYR A 10 -32.16 -15.82 -47.24
N ARG A 11 -31.81 -14.82 -48.06
CA ARG A 11 -31.13 -13.60 -47.62
C ARG A 11 -32.15 -12.53 -47.32
N HIS A 12 -32.43 -12.33 -46.03
CA HIS A 12 -33.30 -11.25 -45.56
C HIS A 12 -32.57 -9.91 -45.55
N TYR A 13 -33.25 -8.86 -46.04
CA TYR A 13 -32.80 -7.49 -45.91
C TYR A 13 -33.62 -6.81 -44.82
N TYR A 14 -32.94 -6.19 -43.86
CA TYR A 14 -33.62 -5.53 -42.76
C TYR A 14 -34.49 -4.38 -43.24
N THR A 15 -35.70 -4.31 -42.70
CA THR A 15 -36.54 -3.11 -42.85
C THR A 15 -35.91 -1.95 -42.08
N PRO A 16 -36.29 -0.69 -42.36
CA PRO A 16 -35.79 0.48 -41.62
C PRO A 16 -36.08 0.39 -40.11
N GLU A 17 -37.23 -0.17 -39.75
CA GLU A 17 -37.64 -0.38 -38.36
C GLU A 17 -36.74 -1.42 -37.67
N GLU A 18 -36.56 -2.59 -38.29
CA GLU A 18 -35.66 -3.64 -37.79
C GLU A 18 -34.22 -3.12 -37.64
N HIS A 19 -33.75 -2.31 -38.60
CA HIS A 19 -32.43 -1.70 -38.53
C HIS A 19 -32.30 -0.73 -37.34
N SER A 20 -33.32 0.10 -37.10
CA SER A 20 -33.35 1.01 -35.96
C SER A 20 -33.33 0.26 -34.62
N GLU A 21 -34.14 -0.78 -34.49
CA GLU A 21 -34.16 -1.63 -33.29
C GLU A 21 -32.80 -2.31 -33.06
N LYS A 22 -32.19 -2.86 -34.10
CA LYS A 22 -30.87 -3.49 -34.01
C LYS A 22 -29.78 -2.49 -33.65
N SER A 23 -29.86 -1.26 -34.17
CA SER A 23 -28.94 -0.18 -33.81
C SER A 23 -29.05 0.19 -32.33
N GLN A 24 -30.28 0.29 -31.80
CA GLN A 24 -30.50 0.54 -30.38
C GLN A 24 -30.00 -0.61 -29.51
N GLN A 25 -30.28 -1.86 -29.90
CA GLN A 25 -29.76 -3.04 -29.22
C GLN A 25 -28.22 -3.04 -29.18
N LEU A 26 -27.58 -2.72 -30.30
CA LEU A 26 -26.12 -2.61 -30.41
C LEU A 26 -25.59 -1.54 -29.45
N ALA A 27 -26.20 -0.36 -29.43
CA ALA A 27 -25.80 0.73 -28.54
C ALA A 27 -25.90 0.33 -27.07
N THR A 28 -27.01 -0.31 -26.67
CA THR A 28 -27.22 -0.80 -25.30
C THR A 28 -26.18 -1.84 -24.90
N VAL A 29 -25.93 -2.85 -25.75
CA VAL A 29 -24.93 -3.89 -25.48
C VAL A 29 -23.52 -3.29 -25.40
N ASN A 30 -23.22 -2.27 -26.21
CA ASN A 30 -21.93 -1.60 -26.18
C ASN A 30 -21.72 -0.81 -24.88
N ILE A 31 -22.75 -0.12 -24.39
CA ILE A 31 -22.70 0.57 -23.08
C ILE A 31 -22.46 -0.45 -21.97
N GLN A 32 -23.25 -1.52 -21.92
CA GLN A 32 -23.10 -2.58 -20.92
C GLN A 32 -21.70 -3.22 -20.95
N LYS A 33 -21.13 -3.41 -22.14
CA LYS A 33 -19.77 -3.92 -22.29
C LYS A 33 -18.75 -2.97 -21.64
N VAL A 34 -18.85 -1.66 -21.89
CA VAL A 34 -17.94 -0.66 -21.32
C VAL A 34 -18.06 -0.61 -19.80
N GLU A 35 -19.29 -0.63 -19.27
CA GLU A 35 -19.55 -0.68 -17.82
C GLU A 35 -18.89 -1.90 -17.17
N LEU A 36 -19.06 -3.09 -17.75
CA LEU A 36 -18.43 -4.32 -17.25
C LEU A 36 -16.90 -4.29 -17.33
N GLU A 37 -16.33 -3.66 -18.37
CA GLU A 37 -14.88 -3.47 -18.48
C GLU A 37 -14.34 -2.54 -17.39
N ASP A 38 -15.07 -1.48 -17.05
CA ASP A 38 -14.69 -0.53 -16.01
C ASP A 38 -14.85 -1.12 -14.60
N GLU A 39 -15.93 -1.89 -14.35
CA GLU A 39 -16.08 -2.68 -13.12
C GLU A 39 -14.92 -3.66 -12.93
N LYS A 40 -14.54 -4.39 -13.99
CA LYS A 40 -13.40 -5.31 -13.96
C LYS A 40 -12.11 -4.57 -13.59
N LYS A 41 -11.85 -3.38 -14.16
CA LYS A 41 -10.67 -2.57 -13.83
C LYS A 41 -10.70 -2.13 -12.37
N ALA A 42 -11.85 -1.67 -11.88
CA ALA A 42 -12.02 -1.25 -10.49
C ALA A 42 -11.73 -2.40 -9.52
N ILE A 43 -12.35 -3.57 -9.73
CA ILE A 43 -12.14 -4.78 -8.93
C ILE A 43 -10.68 -5.22 -8.96
N THR A 44 -10.06 -5.24 -10.15
CA THR A 44 -8.65 -5.62 -10.30
C THR A 44 -7.73 -4.68 -9.52
N SER A 45 -8.00 -3.37 -9.57
CA SER A 45 -7.27 -2.35 -8.80
C SER A 45 -7.43 -2.55 -7.29
N GLU A 46 -8.65 -2.85 -6.82
CA GLU A 46 -8.91 -3.14 -5.41
C GLU A 46 -8.15 -4.37 -4.91
N TYR A 47 -8.19 -5.48 -5.65
CA TYR A 47 -7.47 -6.69 -5.28
C TYR A 47 -5.95 -6.49 -5.32
N LYS A 48 -5.44 -5.71 -6.28
CA LYS A 48 -4.02 -5.35 -6.31
C LYS A 48 -3.62 -4.59 -5.04
N ALA A 49 -4.39 -3.59 -4.62
CA ALA A 49 -4.13 -2.85 -3.39
C ALA A 49 -4.12 -3.76 -2.14
N LYS A 50 -5.05 -4.74 -2.07
CA LYS A 50 -5.08 -5.75 -1.00
C LYS A 50 -3.83 -6.65 -1.01
N ILE A 51 -3.38 -7.09 -2.18
CA ILE A 51 -2.16 -7.89 -2.32
C ILE A 51 -0.92 -7.09 -1.88
N ASP A 52 -0.80 -5.85 -2.33
CA ASP A 52 0.32 -4.96 -2.00
C ASP A 52 0.37 -4.69 -0.48
N ALA A 53 -0.78 -4.53 0.18
CA ALA A 53 -0.87 -4.39 1.63
C ALA A 53 -0.34 -5.64 2.37
N HIS A 54 -0.76 -6.84 1.96
CA HIS A 54 -0.26 -8.09 2.55
C HIS A 54 1.22 -8.33 2.26
N GLN A 55 1.69 -7.97 1.07
CA GLN A 55 3.11 -8.08 0.73
C GLN A 55 3.97 -7.17 1.61
N SER A 56 3.50 -5.94 1.89
CA SER A 56 4.15 -5.02 2.83
C SER A 56 4.22 -5.62 4.23
N GLN A 57 3.12 -6.19 4.73
CA GLN A 57 3.09 -6.88 6.03
C GLN A 57 4.06 -8.07 6.08
N LEU A 58 4.10 -8.89 5.03
CA LEU A 58 5.01 -10.02 4.92
C LEU A 58 6.47 -9.55 4.98
N ASN A 59 6.81 -8.48 4.25
CA ASN A 59 8.15 -7.91 4.26
C ASN A 59 8.55 -7.39 5.65
N LEU A 60 7.63 -6.74 6.38
CA LEU A 60 7.86 -6.29 7.75
C LEU A 60 8.12 -7.47 8.70
N LEU A 61 7.24 -8.49 8.68
CA LEU A 61 7.39 -9.69 9.51
C LEU A 61 8.68 -10.45 9.17
N SER A 62 9.03 -10.54 7.89
CA SER A 62 10.28 -11.17 7.45
C SER A 62 11.51 -10.48 8.04
N ARG A 63 11.52 -9.14 8.09
CA ARG A 63 12.59 -8.37 8.76
C ARG A 63 12.62 -8.64 10.25
N GLN A 64 11.48 -8.61 10.94
CA GLN A 64 11.41 -8.91 12.37
C GLN A 64 11.92 -10.33 12.69
N VAL A 65 11.58 -11.32 11.86
CA VAL A 65 12.09 -12.70 11.98
C VAL A 65 13.60 -12.77 11.75
N HIS A 66 14.11 -12.03 10.76
CA HIS A 66 15.54 -11.96 10.47
C HIS A 66 16.33 -11.31 11.62
N ASP A 67 15.84 -10.18 12.13
CA ASP A 67 16.46 -9.38 13.18
C ASP A 67 16.40 -10.10 14.54
N ARG A 68 15.37 -10.93 14.77
CA ARG A 68 15.09 -11.66 16.03
C ARG A 68 14.81 -10.77 17.24
N PHE A 69 14.59 -9.49 17.04
CA PHE A 69 14.17 -8.54 18.07
C PHE A 69 13.11 -7.59 17.54
N GLU A 70 12.32 -7.01 18.43
CA GLU A 70 11.33 -5.98 18.12
C GLU A 70 11.56 -4.78 19.05
N THR A 71 11.67 -3.58 18.48
CA THR A 71 11.78 -2.35 19.28
C THR A 71 10.38 -1.93 19.70
N ARG A 72 10.11 -1.99 21.01
CA ARG A 72 8.86 -1.50 21.61
C ARG A 72 9.16 -0.31 22.52
N THR A 73 8.38 0.76 22.38
CA THR A 73 8.45 1.89 23.30
C THR A 73 7.48 1.64 24.45
N ILE A 74 8.02 1.50 25.66
CA ILE A 74 7.25 1.26 26.88
C ILE A 74 7.58 2.31 27.94
N LEU A 75 6.59 2.66 28.75
CA LEU A 75 6.80 3.51 29.92
C LEU A 75 7.47 2.66 31.01
N ALA A 76 8.71 3.01 31.37
CA ALA A 76 9.46 2.30 32.39
C ALA A 76 9.46 3.07 33.72
N VAL A 77 9.33 2.35 34.84
CA VAL A 77 9.52 2.90 36.17
C VAL A 77 11.01 2.98 36.44
N LYS A 78 11.53 4.20 36.66
CA LYS A 78 12.94 4.45 36.93
C LYS A 78 13.20 4.39 38.44
N ARG A 79 14.03 3.46 38.91
CA ARG A 79 14.36 3.24 40.33
C ARG A 79 15.86 3.39 40.60
N LYS A 80 16.24 4.09 41.68
CA LYS A 80 17.64 4.17 42.16
C LYS A 80 17.97 2.91 42.97
N ASN A 81 18.99 2.15 42.57
CA ASN A 81 19.58 1.09 43.39
C ASN A 81 20.95 1.58 43.90
N PHE A 82 20.97 2.06 45.15
CA PHE A 82 22.16 2.64 45.77
C PHE A 82 23.24 1.60 46.11
N THR A 83 22.85 0.34 46.32
CA THR A 83 23.78 -0.76 46.64
C THR A 83 24.71 -1.02 45.46
N ASP A 84 24.13 -1.17 44.27
CA ASP A 84 24.88 -1.46 43.04
C ASP A 84 25.28 -0.19 42.28
N ARG A 85 24.85 0.98 42.77
CA ARG A 85 25.06 2.30 42.16
C ARG A 85 24.58 2.39 40.72
N ILE A 86 23.39 1.85 40.44
CA ILE A 86 22.75 1.88 39.12
C ILE A 86 21.31 2.41 39.16
N TRP A 87 20.88 3.02 38.06
CA TRP A 87 19.50 3.24 37.68
C TRP A 87 18.93 1.97 37.04
N GLU A 88 17.83 1.47 37.57
CA GLU A 88 17.07 0.37 36.99
C GLU A 88 15.81 0.92 36.30
N TYR A 89 15.60 0.51 35.05
CA TYR A 89 14.39 0.81 34.29
C TYR A 89 13.53 -0.45 34.29
N ILE A 90 12.45 -0.44 35.05
CA ILE A 90 11.61 -1.61 35.31
C ILE A 90 10.32 -1.50 34.50
N ASN A 91 9.94 -2.58 33.83
CA ASN A 91 8.64 -2.67 33.19
C ASN A 91 7.54 -2.71 34.27
N PRO A 92 6.57 -1.77 34.29
CA PRO A 92 5.52 -1.76 35.30
C PRO A 92 4.64 -3.02 35.28
N ASP A 93 4.46 -3.64 34.12
CA ASP A 93 3.56 -4.79 33.96
C ASP A 93 4.23 -6.11 34.35
N SER A 94 5.47 -6.35 33.89
CA SER A 94 6.18 -7.61 34.15
C SER A 94 7.10 -7.56 35.36
N GLY A 95 7.48 -6.37 35.84
CA GLY A 95 8.50 -6.19 36.86
C GLY A 95 9.92 -6.51 36.38
N GLU A 96 10.12 -6.78 35.09
CA GLU A 96 11.43 -7.09 34.52
C GLU A 96 12.29 -5.83 34.36
N ILE A 97 13.60 -5.97 34.60
CA ILE A 97 14.57 -4.89 34.40
C ILE A 97 14.92 -4.83 32.91
N ILE A 98 14.49 -3.76 32.24
CA ILE A 98 14.66 -3.54 30.80
C ILE A 98 16.07 -3.02 30.50
N LYS A 99 16.56 -2.10 31.34
CA LYS A 99 17.83 -1.40 31.15
C LYS A 99 18.43 -1.03 32.51
N THR A 100 19.75 -1.04 32.57
CA THR A 100 20.52 -0.53 33.71
C THR A 100 21.51 0.53 33.24
N GLU A 101 21.59 1.65 33.96
CA GLU A 101 22.56 2.71 33.71
C GLU A 101 23.32 3.04 35.01
N PRO A 102 24.62 3.36 34.98
CA PRO A 102 25.34 3.74 36.19
C PRO A 102 24.83 5.08 36.75
N LEU A 103 24.74 5.18 38.09
CA LEU A 103 24.42 6.45 38.75
C LEU A 103 25.55 7.45 38.51
N THR A 104 25.19 8.68 38.18
CA THR A 104 26.14 9.80 38.14
C THR A 104 26.33 10.39 39.54
N GLY A 105 27.39 11.19 39.75
CA GLY A 105 27.65 11.83 41.05
C GLY A 105 26.51 12.73 41.55
N ARG A 106 25.68 13.25 40.64
CA ARG A 106 24.47 14.01 40.98
C ARG A 106 23.36 13.10 41.51
N ASP A 107 23.21 11.91 40.94
CA ASP A 107 22.14 10.97 41.32
C ASP A 107 22.34 10.35 42.70
N LEU A 108 23.59 10.35 43.19
CA LEU A 108 23.97 9.88 44.54
C LEU A 108 23.52 10.84 45.64
N GLN A 109 23.09 12.06 45.29
CA GLN A 109 22.50 12.97 46.27
C GLN A 109 21.11 12.47 46.67
N TYR A 110 20.84 12.47 47.97
CA TYR A 110 19.51 12.19 48.50
C TYR A 110 18.60 13.38 48.19
N ASP A 111 17.44 13.09 47.61
CA ASP A 111 16.37 14.06 47.52
C ASP A 111 15.88 14.31 48.95
N VAL A 112 16.24 15.47 49.51
CA VAL A 112 15.74 15.88 50.81
C VAL A 112 14.26 16.20 50.62
N PRO A 113 13.33 15.51 51.30
CA PRO A 113 11.93 15.88 51.21
C PRO A 113 11.79 17.29 51.77
N LEU A 114 11.56 18.27 50.89
CA LEU A 114 11.09 19.57 51.33
C LEU A 114 9.67 19.33 51.86
N SER A 115 9.54 19.27 53.18
CA SER A 115 8.25 19.42 53.83
C SER A 115 7.73 20.82 53.49
N ASP A 116 6.54 20.91 52.89
CA ASP A 116 5.86 22.17 52.53
C ASP A 116 5.54 23.09 53.73
N GLU A 117 6.00 22.74 54.94
CA GLU A 117 5.52 23.33 56.19
C GLU A 117 6.25 24.63 56.60
N GLU A 118 7.35 25.03 55.95
CA GLU A 118 8.06 26.26 56.30
C GLU A 118 8.67 26.99 55.09
N LEU A 119 7.83 27.60 54.25
CA LEU A 119 8.24 28.79 53.50
C LEU A 119 7.60 30.03 54.17
N PRO A 120 8.33 30.76 55.04
CA PRO A 120 7.90 32.09 55.45
C PRO A 120 7.84 32.97 54.20
N GLY A 121 6.65 33.51 53.95
CA GLY A 121 6.25 34.30 52.79
C GLY A 121 7.38 35.03 52.08
N ALA A 122 7.76 34.50 50.91
CA ALA A 122 8.43 35.28 49.88
C ALA A 122 7.43 36.34 49.43
N THR A 123 7.61 37.55 49.95
CA THR A 123 6.98 38.79 49.51
C THR A 123 6.95 38.84 47.98
N SER A 124 5.73 38.83 47.45
CA SER A 124 5.38 39.19 46.08
C SER A 124 6.00 40.55 45.73
N GLN A 125 7.08 40.52 44.96
CA GLN A 125 7.65 41.72 44.36
C GLN A 125 7.00 41.94 43.00
N ASP A 126 6.08 42.91 43.00
CA ASP A 126 5.57 43.71 41.89
C ASP A 126 5.69 43.12 40.46
N ASP A 127 4.56 42.58 40.01
CA ASP A 127 4.16 42.57 38.61
C ASP A 127 4.09 44.02 38.09
N SER A 128 5.19 44.49 37.50
CA SER A 128 5.12 45.63 36.58
C SER A 128 4.63 45.12 35.23
N PRO A 129 3.52 45.66 34.67
CA PRO A 129 3.09 45.32 33.33
C PRO A 129 4.15 45.79 32.33
N ILE A 130 4.83 44.85 31.65
CA ILE A 130 5.54 45.16 30.41
C ILE A 130 4.46 45.34 29.34
N GLU A 131 3.99 46.58 29.22
CA GLU A 131 3.36 47.07 28.00
C GLU A 131 4.47 47.29 26.96
N GLY A 132 4.31 46.69 25.78
CA GLY A 132 5.16 46.99 24.63
C GLY A 132 5.70 45.75 23.94
N GLU A 133 4.97 45.25 22.94
CA GLU A 133 5.19 45.66 21.55
C GLU A 133 4.55 44.62 20.63
N ASP A 134 3.61 45.11 19.84
CA ASP A 134 2.94 44.42 18.76
C ASP A 134 3.96 43.83 17.79
N LEU A 135 4.17 42.51 17.83
CA LEU A 135 4.81 41.80 16.72
C LEU A 135 3.80 41.63 15.59
N GLU A 136 3.74 42.73 14.85
CA GLU A 136 3.21 42.94 13.53
C GLU A 136 3.64 41.83 12.54
N ASN A 137 2.64 41.24 11.88
CA ASN A 137 2.68 40.70 10.51
C ASN A 137 3.81 39.74 10.12
N GLY A 138 3.68 38.47 10.51
CA GLY A 138 4.18 37.35 9.73
C GLY A 138 3.26 37.04 8.55
N VAL A 139 3.25 37.90 7.53
CA VAL A 139 2.76 37.54 6.20
C VAL A 139 3.78 36.57 5.61
N GLU A 140 3.46 35.27 5.60
CA GLU A 140 4.18 34.31 4.77
C GLU A 140 3.28 33.79 3.64
N PRO A 141 3.91 33.55 2.48
CA PRO A 141 3.40 34.02 1.20
C PRO A 141 2.35 33.10 0.58
N ASP A 142 1.42 33.75 -0.13
CA ASP A 142 0.52 33.16 -1.10
C ASP A 142 1.33 32.25 -2.05
N ALA A 143 1.04 30.94 -1.99
CA ALA A 143 1.60 29.91 -2.83
C ALA A 143 1.04 30.05 -4.26
N THR A 144 1.36 31.17 -4.89
CA THR A 144 1.16 31.38 -6.32
C THR A 144 2.13 30.46 -7.05
N GLU A 145 1.58 29.34 -7.50
CA GLU A 145 1.75 28.84 -8.86
C GLU A 145 3.19 28.95 -9.41
N TYR A 146 4.10 28.15 -8.85
CA TYR A 146 5.16 27.61 -9.68
C TYR A 146 4.54 26.55 -10.61
N LEU A 147 3.84 27.00 -11.65
CA LEU A 147 3.64 26.19 -12.84
C LEU A 147 5.03 26.02 -13.47
N PRO A 148 5.59 24.80 -13.52
CA PRO A 148 6.81 24.59 -14.29
C PRO A 148 6.51 25.02 -15.72
N ALA A 149 7.30 25.96 -16.22
CA ALA A 149 7.27 26.37 -17.61
C ALA A 149 7.29 25.10 -18.48
N LEU A 150 6.17 24.82 -19.13
CA LEU A 150 6.07 23.83 -20.18
C LEU A 150 7.13 24.19 -21.22
N LEU A 151 8.22 23.41 -21.21
CA LEU A 151 9.24 23.46 -22.24
C LEU A 151 8.52 23.42 -23.60
N PRO A 152 8.77 24.41 -24.48
CA PRO A 152 8.20 24.38 -25.82
C PRO A 152 8.60 23.06 -26.48
N GLY A 153 7.58 22.38 -27.01
CA GLY A 153 7.63 21.01 -27.49
C GLY A 153 8.94 20.67 -28.17
N GLN A 154 9.64 19.69 -27.61
CA GLN A 154 10.51 18.88 -28.44
C GLN A 154 9.62 18.31 -29.56
N PRO A 155 10.00 18.44 -30.84
CA PRO A 155 9.28 17.77 -31.91
C PRO A 155 9.31 16.29 -31.58
N GLU A 156 8.13 15.73 -31.31
CA GLU A 156 7.99 14.29 -31.19
C GLU A 156 8.52 13.71 -32.50
N ASP A 157 9.63 12.98 -32.41
CA ASP A 157 10.10 12.19 -33.52
C ASP A 157 8.91 11.35 -33.99
N PRO A 158 8.55 11.40 -35.28
CA PRO A 158 7.44 10.61 -35.79
C PRO A 158 7.68 9.16 -35.36
N PRO A 159 6.67 8.45 -34.86
CA PRO A 159 6.83 7.07 -34.42
C PRO A 159 7.51 6.33 -35.56
N LYS A 160 8.72 5.85 -35.31
CA LYS A 160 9.39 4.92 -36.22
C LYS A 160 8.38 3.81 -36.42
N LEU A 161 7.76 3.79 -37.60
CA LEU A 161 7.03 2.66 -38.13
C LEU A 161 8.05 1.51 -38.12
N LEU A 162 8.10 0.81 -37.00
CA LEU A 162 8.76 -0.48 -36.88
C LEU A 162 8.16 -1.30 -38.00
N GLY A 163 9.01 -1.57 -38.98
CA GLY A 163 8.64 -2.24 -40.20
C GLY A 163 7.78 -3.45 -39.89
N THR A 164 6.58 -3.46 -40.46
CA THR A 164 5.88 -4.67 -40.83
C THR A 164 6.79 -5.41 -41.82
N GLY A 165 7.72 -6.19 -41.28
CA GLY A 165 8.81 -6.81 -42.01
C GLY A 165 9.34 -8.00 -41.24
N GLU A 166 8.45 -8.93 -40.90
CA GLU A 166 8.80 -10.33 -40.73
C GLU A 166 7.61 -11.15 -41.24
N GLU A 167 7.68 -11.49 -42.53
CA GLU A 167 7.13 -12.74 -43.03
C GLU A 167 7.60 -13.86 -42.11
N ARG A 168 6.70 -14.33 -41.24
CA ARG A 168 6.80 -15.67 -40.67
C ARG A 168 5.76 -16.53 -41.34
N ASP A 169 6.09 -16.92 -42.56
CA ASP A 169 5.69 -18.21 -43.08
C ASP A 169 6.37 -19.27 -42.21
N ASP A 170 5.71 -19.70 -41.13
CA ASP A 170 5.87 -21.10 -40.74
C ASP A 170 4.61 -21.60 -40.05
N ALA A 171 3.91 -22.47 -40.76
CA ALA A 171 2.79 -23.25 -40.30
C ALA A 171 3.29 -24.33 -39.32
N GLY A 172 3.72 -23.90 -38.14
CA GLY A 172 3.98 -24.77 -37.00
C GLY A 172 2.67 -25.23 -36.38
N THR A 173 2.03 -26.23 -37.00
CA THR A 173 0.99 -27.03 -36.37
C THR A 173 1.60 -27.74 -35.15
N GLY A 174 1.51 -27.07 -34.00
CA GLY A 174 1.83 -27.64 -32.69
C GLY A 174 0.92 -28.82 -32.42
N THR A 175 1.34 -30.00 -32.88
CA THR A 175 0.77 -31.28 -32.48
C THR A 175 1.08 -31.41 -31.01
N ALA A 176 0.04 -31.29 -30.17
CA ALA A 176 0.16 -31.57 -28.75
C ALA A 176 0.72 -32.99 -28.59
N ASP A 177 1.96 -33.07 -28.13
CA ASP A 177 2.65 -34.32 -27.80
C ASP A 177 1.92 -34.95 -26.61
N LEU A 178 0.96 -35.82 -26.93
CA LEU A 178 0.23 -36.60 -25.95
C LEU A 178 1.23 -37.51 -25.23
N PRO A 179 1.26 -37.52 -23.89
CA PRO A 179 2.18 -38.39 -23.15
C PRO A 179 1.92 -39.85 -23.53
N GLY A 180 2.89 -40.45 -24.22
CA GLY A 180 2.82 -41.82 -24.70
C GLY A 180 2.50 -42.82 -23.58
N PRO A 181 1.88 -43.96 -23.91
CA PRO A 181 1.45 -44.96 -22.91
C PRO A 181 2.64 -45.45 -22.10
N LYS A 182 2.61 -45.19 -20.79
CA LYS A 182 3.61 -45.68 -19.83
C LYS A 182 3.69 -47.20 -19.93
N LYS A 183 4.76 -47.71 -20.56
CA LYS A 183 5.08 -49.15 -20.58
C LYS A 183 5.17 -49.64 -19.13
N ARG A 184 4.18 -50.43 -18.71
CA ARG A 184 4.16 -51.11 -17.41
C ARG A 184 5.39 -52.02 -17.33
N ARG A 185 6.33 -51.70 -16.45
CA ARG A 185 7.45 -52.59 -16.13
C ARG A 185 6.90 -53.89 -15.54
N PRO A 186 7.37 -55.08 -16.00
CA PRO A 186 6.98 -56.35 -15.41
C PRO A 186 7.48 -56.43 -13.96
N LYS A 187 6.60 -56.84 -13.04
CA LYS A 187 6.97 -57.03 -11.63
C LYS A 187 7.97 -58.20 -11.51
N PRO A 188 9.00 -58.09 -10.66
CA PRO A 188 9.88 -59.21 -10.37
C PRO A 188 9.07 -60.34 -9.71
N LYS A 189 9.19 -61.56 -10.24
CA LYS A 189 8.73 -62.78 -9.55
C LYS A 189 9.57 -62.91 -8.27
N LYS A 190 8.90 -62.90 -7.11
CA LYS A 190 9.57 -63.25 -5.85
C LYS A 190 9.94 -64.73 -5.87
N PRO A 191 11.14 -65.10 -5.35
CA PRO A 191 11.50 -66.48 -5.06
C PRO A 191 10.67 -67.04 -3.90
#